data_AF-A0A1H7JHI3-F1
#
_entry.id   AF-A0A1H7JHI3-F1
#
_cell.length_a   1.000
_cell.length_b   1.000
_cell.length_c   1.000
_cell.angle_alpha   90.00
_cell.angle_beta   90.00
_cell.angle_gamma   90.00
#
_symmetry.space_group_name_H-M   'P 1'
#
loop_
_entity.id
_entity.type
_entity.pdbx_description
1 polymer ?
#
loop_
_entity_poly.entity_id
_entity_poly.type
_entity_poly.pdbx_seq_one_letter_code
_entity_poly.pdbx_strand_id
1 'polypeptide(L)' 'MSAPSFRATQESLLTPGQVAALFHVDPKTVTRWAHAGRLGSLRTPGGHRRFRESEVMELLRSLTTEATTR' A
#
# COMPACT_ATOMS: atom_id res chain seq x y z
N MET A 1 11.08 -17.24 -33.31
CA MET A 1 10.81 -17.57 -31.90
C MET A 1 10.98 -16.30 -31.09
N SER A 2 9.89 -15.67 -30.65
CA SER A 2 9.98 -14.51 -29.76
C SER A 2 10.13 -14.98 -28.32
N ALA A 3 11.20 -14.56 -27.65
CA ALA A 3 11.41 -14.84 -26.24
C ALA A 3 10.34 -14.12 -25.39
N PRO A 4 9.82 -14.74 -24.31
CA PRO A 4 8.90 -14.06 -23.42
C PRO A 4 9.61 -12.87 -22.78
N SER A 5 9.12 -11.68 -23.07
CA SER A 5 9.59 -10.46 -22.42
C SER A 5 9.03 -10.45 -21.00
N PHE A 6 9.89 -10.63 -20.00
CA PHE A 6 9.50 -10.38 -18.60
C PHE A 6 9.24 -8.87 -18.45
N ARG A 7 8.00 -8.44 -18.66
CA ARG A 7 7.53 -7.19 -18.09
C ARG A 7 7.29 -7.44 -16.61
N ALA A 8 8.34 -7.26 -15.81
CA ALA A 8 8.14 -6.97 -14.40
C ALA A 8 7.31 -5.68 -14.36
N THR A 9 6.01 -5.79 -14.11
CA THR A 9 5.17 -4.66 -13.71
C THR A 9 5.87 -4.03 -12.52
N GLN A 10 6.49 -2.88 -12.73
CA GLN A 10 7.22 -2.15 -11.71
C GLN A 10 6.19 -1.70 -10.67
N GLU A 11 6.02 -2.49 -9.62
CA GLU A 11 5.10 -2.17 -8.55
C GLU A 11 5.71 -1.08 -7.68
N SER A 12 5.13 0.11 -7.75
CA SER A 12 5.53 1.26 -6.95
C SER A 12 5.36 0.97 -5.46
N LEU A 13 6.34 1.40 -4.68
CA LEU A 13 6.35 1.25 -3.23
C LEU A 13 6.24 2.61 -2.54
N LEU A 14 5.28 2.71 -1.64
CA LEU A 14 5.04 3.88 -0.80
C LEU A 14 5.70 3.74 0.57
N THR A 15 6.13 4.86 1.13
CA THR A 15 6.56 4.99 2.52
C THR A 15 5.36 5.09 3.46
N PRO A 16 5.52 4.84 4.78
CA PRO A 16 4.44 5.02 5.74
C PRO A 16 3.86 6.45 5.71
N GLY A 17 4.70 7.47 5.49
CA GLY A 17 4.27 8.86 5.40
C GLY A 17 3.42 9.15 4.17
N GLN A 18 3.75 8.56 3.01
CA GLN A 18 2.93 8.71 1.80
C GLN A 18 1.55 8.05 1.97
N VAL A 19 1.51 6.84 2.53
CA VAL A 19 0.23 6.18 2.84
C VAL A 19 -0.58 6.98 3.86
N ALA A 20 0.07 7.52 4.88
CA ALA A 20 -0.56 8.34 5.90
C ALA A 20 -1.21 9.61 5.30
N ALA A 21 -0.52 10.27 4.38
CA ALA A 21 -1.05 11.43 3.66
C ALA A 21 -2.29 11.09 2.83
N LEU A 22 -2.30 9.93 2.17
CA LEU A 22 -3.43 9.45 1.37
C LEU A 22 -4.68 9.15 2.21
N PHE A 23 -4.51 8.56 3.39
CA PHE A 23 -5.61 8.23 4.30
C PHE A 23 -5.95 9.35 5.29
N HIS A 24 -5.23 10.47 5.26
CA HIS A 24 -5.33 11.55 6.25
C HIS A 24 -5.20 11.07 7.71
N VAL A 25 -4.22 10.20 7.96
CA VAL A 25 -3.92 9.66 9.31
C VAL A 25 -2.46 9.92 9.69
N ASP A 26 -2.08 9.58 10.93
CA ASP A 26 -0.69 9.58 11.37
C ASP A 26 0.09 8.35 10.85
N PRO A 27 1.39 8.46 10.48
CA PRO A 27 2.21 7.32 10.04
C PRO A 27 2.30 6.15 11.03
N LYS A 28 2.18 6.38 12.36
CA LYS A 28 2.11 5.30 13.36
C LYS A 28 0.82 4.50 13.22
N THR A 29 -0.27 5.12 12.77
CA THR A 29 -1.52 4.41 12.49
C THR A 29 -1.36 3.45 11.32
N VAL A 30 -0.69 3.87 10.23
CA VAL A 30 -0.34 2.98 9.11
C VAL A 30 0.56 1.83 9.58
N THR A 31 1.53 2.13 10.45
CA THR A 31 2.40 1.11 11.04
C THR A 31 1.60 0.10 11.87
N ARG A 32 0.62 0.54 12.66
CA ARG A 32 -0.30 -0.34 13.40
C ARG A 32 -1.13 -1.22 12.47
N TRP A 33 -1.64 -0.69 11.34
CA TRP A 33 -2.36 -1.51 10.35
C TRP A 33 -1.48 -2.62 9.79
N ALA A 34 -0.22 -2.33 9.49
CA ALA A 34 0.75 -3.32 9.04
C ALA A 34 1.03 -4.39 10.10
N HIS A 35 1.13 -4.02 11.37
CA HIS A 35 1.29 -4.98 12.47
C HIS A 35 0.04 -5.85 12.66
N ALA A 36 -1.14 -5.29 12.45
CA ALA A 36 -2.41 -5.99 12.55
C ALA A 36 -2.76 -6.84 11.30
N GLY A 37 -1.91 -6.86 10.27
CA GLY A 37 -2.18 -7.57 9.02
C GLY A 37 -3.29 -6.94 8.17
N ARG A 38 -3.70 -5.71 8.46
CA ARG A 38 -4.77 -4.99 7.74
C ARG A 38 -4.29 -4.33 6.45
N LEU A 39 -2.98 -4.17 6.31
CA LEU A 39 -2.32 -3.66 5.11
C LEU A 39 -0.97 -4.37 4.98
N GLY A 40 -0.76 -5.04 3.86
CA GLY A 40 0.47 -5.73 3.51
C GLY A 40 1.66 -4.79 3.52
N SER A 41 2.79 -5.26 4.05
CA SER A 41 4.00 -4.45 4.13
C SER A 41 5.25 -5.25 3.82
N LEU A 42 6.14 -4.63 3.05
CA LEU A 42 7.51 -5.07 2.84
C LEU A 42 8.42 -4.35 3.83
N ARG A 43 9.57 -4.94 4.15
CA ARG A 43 10.60 -4.30 4.96
C ARG A 43 11.86 -4.14 4.13
N THR A 44 12.48 -2.96 4.21
CA THR A 44 13.83 -2.76 3.70
C THR A 44 14.84 -3.46 4.62
N PRO A 45 16.09 -3.70 4.17
CA PRO A 45 17.14 -4.23 5.05
C PRO A 45 17.35 -3.40 6.33
N GLY A 46 17.12 -2.08 6.28
CA GLY A 46 17.16 -1.19 7.44
C GLY A 46 15.91 -1.23 8.33
N GLY A 47 14.94 -2.09 8.05
CA GLY A 47 13.74 -2.31 8.87
C GLY A 47 12.57 -1.35 8.60
N HIS A 48 12.74 -0.34 7.74
CA HIS A 48 11.66 0.57 7.34
C HIS A 48 10.62 -0.15 6.52
N ARG A 49 9.34 0.16 6.76
CA ARG A 49 8.23 -0.43 6.01
C ARG A 49 8.05 0.24 4.65
N ARG A 50 7.59 -0.55 3.68
CA ARG A 50 7.13 -0.13 2.36
C ARG A 50 5.79 -0.80 2.06
N PHE A 51 4.94 -0.12 1.33
CA PHE A 51 3.59 -0.56 1.00
C PHE A 51 3.41 -0.56 -0.51
N ARG A 52 2.72 -1.56 -1.05
CA ARG A 52 2.41 -1.59 -2.47
C ARG A 52 1.39 -0.51 -2.77
N GLU A 53 1.67 0.32 -3.79
CA GLU A 53 0.73 1.37 -4.21
C GLU A 53 -0.61 0.76 -4.64
N SER A 54 -0.59 -0.36 -5.36
CA SER A 54 -1.78 -1.10 -5.80
C SER A 54 -2.75 -1.41 -4.65
N GLU A 55 -2.24 -2.05 -3.60
CA GLU A 55 -3.00 -2.45 -2.41
C GLU A 55 -3.52 -1.24 -1.61
N VAL A 56 -2.69 -0.20 -1.47
CA VAL A 56 -3.08 1.06 -0.80
C VAL A 56 -4.24 1.73 -1.54
N MET A 57 -4.15 1.80 -2.86
CA MET A 57 -5.20 2.41 -3.69
C MET A 57 -6.47 1.56 -3.73
N GLU A 58 -6.35 0.23 -3.68
CA GLU A 58 -7.50 -0.68 -3.55
C GLU A 58 -8.23 -0.47 -2.21
N LEU A 59 -7.50 -0.38 -1.10
CA LEU A 59 -8.06 -0.12 0.22
C LEU A 59 -8.75 1.26 0.31
N LEU A 60 -8.16 2.31 -0.28
CA LEU A 60 -8.81 3.61 -0.38
C LEU A 60 -10.14 3.51 -1.12
N ARG A 61 -10.14 2.80 -2.25
CA ARG A 61 -11.34 2.62 -3.07
C ARG A 61 -12.43 1.85 -2.32
N SER A 62 -12.07 0.77 -1.62
CA SER A 62 -13.05 -0.03 -0.86
C SER A 62 -13.71 0.78 0.24
N LEU A 63 -12.94 1.59 0.98
CA LEU A 63 -13.46 2.43 2.08
C LEU A 63 -14.26 3.64 1.60
N THR A 64 -13.99 4.13 0.38
CA THR A 64 -14.73 5.26 -0.20
C THR A 64 -16.05 4.78 -0.83
N THR A 65 -16.06 3.58 -1.40
CA THR A 65 -17.26 3.02 -2.06
C THR A 65 -18.37 2.68 -1.05
N GLU A 66 -18.03 2.30 0.19
CA GLU A 66 -19.02 2.10 1.27
C GLU A 66 -19.77 3.39 1.66
N ALA A 67 -19.19 4.57 1.45
CA ALA A 67 -19.80 5.85 1.84
C ALA A 67 -20.89 6.33 0.86
N THR A 68 -20.97 5.76 -0.35
CA THR A 68 -21.93 6.18 -1.39
C THR A 68 -23.22 5.35 -1.39
N THR A 69 -23.32 4.29 -0.58
CA THR A 69 -24.50 3.39 -0.54
C THR A 69 -25.39 3.59 0.69
N ARG A 70 -25.40 4.77 1.34
CA ARG A 70 -26.34 5.06 2.44
C ARG A 70 -27.00 6.42 2.30
#